data_AF-A0A1L9VJC4-F1
#
_entry.id   AF-A0A1L9VJC4-F1
#
_cell.length_a   1.000
_cell.length_b   1.000
_cell.length_c   1.000
_cell.angle_alpha   90.00
_cell.angle_beta   90.00
_cell.angle_gamma   90.00
#
_symmetry.space_group_name_H-M   'P 1'
#
loop_
_entity.id
_entity.type
_entity.pdbx_description
1 polymer ?
#
loop_
_entity_poly.entity_id
_entity_poly.type
_entity_poly.pdbx_seq_one_letter_code
_entity_poly.pdbx_strand_id
1 'polypeptide(L)'
;MSDVYPTPSTPTQTIGLREICQVNNHHFRRLRGTETWIEYTPSPTSTIQEPKPDKPEKESTGPIYLSLSLESQSPSEPNHWSLFLARENAPGKLYQVTGDAESMTYEPSIQDVDITTAENFFTLYQLAEISEEQAGIVREIAEGEMPPKAENRAAVGENCQGWCVRVLGRIVGRGIVGREKVEMARGLMEPV
;
A
#
# COMPACT_ATOMS: atom_id res chain seq x y z
N MET A 1 37.67 8.04 -11.96
CA MET A 1 36.48 7.26 -12.33
C MET A 1 35.36 7.84 -11.49
N SER A 2 34.43 8.56 -12.11
CA SER A 2 33.29 9.15 -11.40
C SER A 2 32.37 8.03 -10.95
N ASP A 3 32.18 7.90 -9.64
CA ASP A 3 31.30 6.88 -9.06
C ASP A 3 29.89 7.05 -9.63
N VAL A 4 29.42 6.01 -10.31
CA VAL A 4 28.07 5.98 -10.90
C VAL A 4 27.02 5.81 -9.82
N TYR A 5 27.40 5.27 -8.65
CA TYR A 5 26.50 4.93 -7.55
C TYR A 5 26.60 5.92 -6.36
N PRO A 6 25.54 6.03 -5.54
CA PRO A 6 25.55 6.85 -4.33
C PRO A 6 26.60 6.39 -3.32
N THR A 7 27.22 7.37 -2.65
CA THR A 7 28.20 7.17 -1.58
C THR A 7 27.59 7.56 -0.23
N PRO A 8 28.22 7.24 0.92
CA PRO A 8 27.70 7.63 2.24
C PRO A 8 27.51 9.14 2.45
N SER A 9 28.17 9.99 1.64
CA SER A 9 28.03 11.44 1.67
C SER A 9 27.03 11.99 0.65
N THR A 10 26.45 11.14 -0.20
CA THR A 10 25.44 11.56 -1.18
C THR A 10 24.17 12.01 -0.46
N PRO A 11 23.70 13.26 -0.67
CA PRO A 11 22.45 13.71 -0.07
C PRO A 11 21.26 12.86 -0.51
N THR A 12 20.43 12.47 0.44
CA THR A 12 19.23 11.67 0.19
C THR A 12 17.98 12.45 0.58
N GLN A 13 16.89 12.20 -0.15
CA GLN A 13 15.55 12.64 0.23
C GLN A 13 14.76 11.42 0.69
N THR A 14 14.04 11.55 1.80
CA THR A 14 13.15 10.51 2.28
C THR A 14 11.76 10.69 1.69
N ILE A 15 11.22 9.63 1.08
CA ILE A 15 9.83 9.54 0.63
C ILE A 15 9.29 8.22 1.17
N GLY A 16 8.41 8.31 2.17
CA GLY A 16 7.84 7.11 2.77
C GLY A 16 8.87 6.22 3.47
N LEU A 17 8.89 4.94 3.09
CA LEU A 17 9.91 3.97 3.53
C LEU A 17 11.19 4.00 2.69
N ARG A 18 11.34 4.94 1.75
CA ARG A 18 12.48 5.00 0.84
C ARG A 18 13.36 6.20 1.04
N GLU A 19 14.62 6.01 0.71
CA GLU A 19 15.55 7.09 0.44
C GLU A 19 15.81 7.11 -1.07
N ILE A 20 15.74 8.30 -1.65
CA ILE A 20 16.06 8.54 -3.05
C ILE A 20 17.21 9.53 -3.17
N CYS A 21 18.00 9.41 -4.23
CA CYS A 21 19.00 10.40 -4.59
C CYS A 21 19.28 10.37 -6.10
N GLN A 22 19.95 11.42 -6.57
CA GLN A 22 20.38 11.53 -7.96
C GLN A 22 21.91 11.69 -8.00
N VAL A 23 22.59 10.87 -8.79
CA VAL A 23 24.03 10.93 -9.01
C VAL A 23 24.30 10.87 -10.51
N ASN A 24 24.99 11.87 -11.06
CA ASN A 24 25.36 11.92 -12.49
C ASN A 24 24.19 11.68 -13.46
N ASN A 25 22.99 12.22 -13.16
CA ASN A 25 21.73 12.01 -13.89
C ASN A 25 21.08 10.61 -13.78
N HIS A 26 21.63 9.73 -12.95
CA HIS A 26 21.01 8.46 -12.60
C HIS A 26 20.20 8.62 -11.31
N HIS A 27 19.00 8.05 -11.27
CA HIS A 27 18.15 8.08 -10.08
C HIS A 27 18.28 6.76 -9.33
N PHE A 28 18.49 6.85 -8.03
CA PHE A 28 18.64 5.71 -7.16
C PHE A 28 17.61 5.74 -6.05
N ARG A 29 17.09 4.58 -5.69
CA ARG A 29 16.22 4.38 -4.53
C ARG A 29 16.70 3.21 -3.68
N ARG A 30 16.46 3.28 -2.38
CA ARG A 30 16.62 2.15 -1.45
C ARG A 30 15.55 2.19 -0.37
N LEU A 31 15.29 1.05 0.27
CA LEU A 31 14.48 1.01 1.48
C LEU A 31 15.30 1.56 2.65
N ARG A 32 14.66 2.29 3.56
CA ARG A 32 15.32 2.80 4.76
C ARG A 32 15.85 1.63 5.58
N GLY A 33 17.10 1.76 6.02
CA GLY A 33 17.80 0.70 6.76
C GLY A 33 18.47 -0.36 5.88
N THR A 34 18.37 -0.28 4.55
CA THR A 34 19.16 -1.13 3.64
C THR A 34 20.36 -0.38 3.07
N GLU A 35 21.38 -1.11 2.65
CA GLU A 35 22.59 -0.54 2.04
C GLU A 35 22.53 -0.53 0.50
N THR A 36 21.64 -1.34 -0.08
CA THR A 36 21.57 -1.56 -1.53
C THR A 36 20.77 -0.48 -2.24
N TRP A 37 21.43 0.27 -3.12
CA TRP A 37 20.81 1.22 -4.04
C TRP A 37 20.35 0.53 -5.33
N ILE A 38 19.13 0.80 -5.75
CA ILE A 38 18.55 0.33 -7.00
C ILE A 38 18.39 1.54 -7.92
N GLU A 39 19.00 1.47 -9.11
CA GLU A 39 18.79 2.46 -10.15
C GLU A 39 17.39 2.33 -10.73
N TYR A 40 16.70 3.45 -10.97
CA TYR A 40 15.38 3.47 -11.57
C TYR A 40 15.25 4.63 -12.55
N THR A 41 14.29 4.51 -13.48
CA THR A 41 13.91 5.60 -14.39
C THR A 41 12.58 6.14 -13.89
N PRO A 42 12.46 7.42 -13.52
CA PRO A 42 11.19 7.97 -13.05
C PRO A 42 10.14 7.92 -14.16
N SER A 43 9.15 7.04 -14.01
CA SER A 43 8.00 6.89 -14.91
C SER A 43 6.82 7.75 -14.43
N PRO A 44 6.08 8.45 -15.30
CA PRO A 44 4.87 9.18 -14.92
C PRO A 44 3.63 8.28 -14.72
N THR A 45 3.76 6.95 -14.89
CA THR A 45 2.62 6.01 -14.78
C THR A 45 3.03 4.79 -13.96
N SER A 46 2.40 4.65 -12.79
CA SER A 46 2.59 3.56 -11.84
C SER A 46 2.16 2.23 -12.43
N THR A 47 3.10 1.31 -12.61
CA THR A 47 2.80 -0.10 -12.87
C THR A 47 3.47 -0.92 -11.78
N ILE A 48 2.67 -1.67 -11.03
CA ILE A 48 3.14 -2.69 -10.10
C ILE A 48 4.05 -3.64 -10.90
N GLN A 49 5.35 -3.68 -10.61
CA GLN A 49 6.22 -4.71 -11.17
C GLN A 49 5.92 -6.02 -10.45
N GLU A 50 5.45 -7.01 -11.21
CA GLU A 50 5.37 -8.39 -10.74
C GLU A 50 6.76 -8.86 -10.29
N PRO A 51 6.88 -9.53 -9.13
CA PRO A 51 8.17 -10.00 -8.65
C PRO A 51 8.70 -11.14 -9.53
N LYS A 52 10.00 -11.07 -9.85
CA LYS A 52 10.78 -12.16 -10.45
C LYS A 52 10.95 -13.29 -9.42
N PRO A 53 10.72 -14.57 -9.77
CA PRO A 53 10.76 -15.66 -8.80
C PRO A 53 12.19 -16.18 -8.65
N ASP A 54 12.90 -15.81 -7.58
CA ASP A 54 14.17 -16.48 -7.21
C ASP A 54 14.49 -16.27 -5.71
N LYS A 55 13.63 -16.77 -4.81
CA LYS A 55 14.07 -17.22 -3.48
C LYS A 55 13.23 -18.42 -3.04
N PRO A 56 13.84 -19.48 -2.51
CA PRO A 56 13.07 -20.62 -1.99
C PRO A 56 12.23 -20.16 -0.79
N GLU A 57 10.92 -20.28 -0.95
CA GLU A 57 9.91 -20.08 0.09
C GLU A 57 10.20 -21.05 1.25
N LYS A 58 10.88 -20.57 2.29
CA LYS A 58 10.66 -21.15 3.61
C LYS A 58 9.23 -20.78 3.98
N GLU A 59 8.38 -21.79 4.23
CA GLU A 59 7.08 -21.60 4.88
C GLU A 59 7.30 -20.71 6.12
N SER A 60 6.92 -19.44 5.99
CA SER A 60 7.10 -18.50 7.08
C SER A 60 5.98 -18.75 8.07
N THR A 61 6.32 -19.33 9.21
CA THR A 61 5.38 -19.55 10.33
C THR A 61 5.16 -18.29 11.16
N GLY A 62 5.64 -17.14 10.67
CA GLY A 62 5.52 -15.85 11.33
C GLY A 62 4.08 -15.29 11.33
N PRO A 63 3.82 -14.29 12.17
CA PRO A 63 2.51 -13.64 12.28
C PRO A 63 2.08 -12.98 10.96
N ILE A 64 0.77 -12.94 10.73
CA ILE A 64 0.16 -12.18 9.63
C ILE A 64 -0.19 -10.80 10.17
N TYR A 65 0.17 -9.77 9.43
CA TYR A 65 -0.17 -8.39 9.77
C TYR A 65 -1.22 -7.87 8.80
N LEU A 66 -2.31 -7.35 9.36
CA LEU A 66 -3.24 -6.50 8.64
C LEU A 66 -2.75 -5.06 8.71
N SER A 67 -2.63 -4.42 7.55
CA SER A 67 -2.13 -3.06 7.43
C SER A 67 -2.97 -2.22 6.47
N LEU A 68 -3.01 -0.91 6.72
CA LEU A 68 -3.50 0.08 5.77
C LEU A 68 -2.31 0.59 4.94
N SER A 69 -2.33 0.35 3.64
CA SER A 69 -1.31 0.81 2.69
C SER A 69 -1.79 2.08 2.00
N LEU A 70 -0.89 3.06 1.90
CA LEU A 70 -1.09 4.31 1.18
C LEU A 70 -0.12 4.36 0.00
N GLU A 71 -0.66 4.66 -1.17
CA GLU A 71 0.11 4.91 -2.38
C GLU A 71 -0.18 6.31 -2.89
N SER A 72 0.87 7.06 -3.25
CA SER A 72 0.73 8.39 -3.83
C SER A 72 0.11 8.32 -5.22
N GLN A 73 -0.84 9.22 -5.46
CA GLN A 73 -1.43 9.42 -6.78
C GLN A 73 -0.86 10.70 -7.41
N SER A 74 -1.52 11.23 -8.43
CA SER A 74 -1.15 12.53 -8.98
C SER A 74 -1.16 13.60 -7.87
N PRO A 75 -0.37 14.69 -7.97
CA PRO A 75 -0.27 15.69 -6.89
C PRO A 75 -1.58 16.39 -6.50
N SER A 76 -2.59 16.33 -7.37
CA SER A 76 -3.93 16.88 -7.14
C SER A 76 -4.93 15.87 -6.59
N GLU A 77 -4.54 14.61 -6.46
CA GLU A 77 -5.41 13.53 -6.02
C GLU A 77 -5.02 13.03 -4.62
N PRO A 78 -6.01 12.63 -3.81
CA PRO A 78 -5.74 12.02 -2.52
C PRO A 78 -4.97 10.71 -2.70
N ASN A 79 -4.25 10.26 -1.68
CA ASN A 79 -3.55 8.98 -1.75
C ASN A 79 -4.54 7.83 -1.95
N HIS A 80 -4.12 6.83 -2.73
CA HIS A 80 -4.86 5.59 -2.88
C HIS A 80 -4.69 4.72 -1.64
N TRP A 81 -5.78 4.19 -1.10
CA TRP A 81 -5.78 3.37 0.10
C TRP A 81 -6.17 1.94 -0.23
N SER A 82 -5.48 1.00 0.41
CA SER A 82 -5.74 -0.43 0.30
C SER A 82 -5.47 -1.14 1.63
N LEU A 83 -6.10 -2.29 1.83
CA LEU A 83 -5.77 -3.17 2.95
C LEU A 83 -4.80 -4.25 2.47
N PHE A 84 -3.72 -4.44 3.22
CA PHE A 84 -2.67 -5.39 2.89
C PHE A 84 -2.49 -6.41 4.01
N LEU A 85 -2.50 -7.69 3.65
CA LEU A 85 -2.28 -8.81 4.55
C LEU A 85 -1.02 -9.54 4.12
N ALA A 86 0.01 -9.47 4.94
CA ALA A 86 1.26 -10.15 4.68
C ALA A 86 1.91 -10.61 5.98
N ARG A 87 2.79 -11.59 5.85
CA ARG A 87 3.77 -11.87 6.89
C ARG A 87 4.91 -10.87 6.82
N GLU A 88 5.65 -10.76 7.91
CA GLU A 88 6.79 -9.85 7.97
C GLU A 88 7.76 -10.13 6.82
N ASN A 89 8.09 -9.10 6.05
CA ASN A 89 9.04 -9.15 4.93
C ASN A 89 8.68 -10.16 3.81
N ALA A 90 7.39 -10.46 3.64
CA ALA A 90 6.89 -11.34 2.58
C ALA A 90 5.87 -10.62 1.69
N PRO A 91 5.72 -11.03 0.42
CA PRO A 91 4.56 -10.66 -0.39
C PRO A 91 3.25 -11.07 0.30
N GLY A 92 2.15 -10.41 -0.05
CA GLY A 92 0.86 -10.68 0.56
C GLY A 92 -0.34 -10.29 -0.29
N LYS A 93 -1.54 -10.44 0.29
CA LYS A 93 -2.81 -10.12 -0.39
C LYS A 93 -3.14 -8.64 -0.23
N LEU A 94 -3.51 -8.01 -1.34
CA LEU A 94 -3.97 -6.63 -1.41
C LEU A 94 -5.48 -6.60 -1.69
N TYR A 95 -6.23 -5.87 -0.87
CA TYR A 95 -7.65 -5.62 -1.05
C TYR A 95 -7.89 -4.13 -1.29
N GLN A 96 -8.48 -3.80 -2.42
CA GLN A 96 -8.61 -2.42 -2.85
C GLN A 96 -9.80 -2.22 -3.79
N VAL A 97 -10.19 -0.96 -3.94
CA VAL A 97 -11.10 -0.51 -4.99
C VAL A 97 -10.36 0.50 -5.87
N THR A 98 -10.47 0.38 -7.18
CA THR A 98 -9.77 1.21 -8.17
C THR A 98 -10.78 1.88 -9.11
N GLY A 99 -10.31 2.82 -9.92
CA GLY A 99 -11.13 3.59 -10.85
C GLY A 99 -11.49 4.98 -10.30
N ASP A 100 -12.25 5.74 -11.08
CA ASP A 100 -12.71 7.07 -10.69
C ASP A 100 -13.70 7.00 -9.53
N ALA A 101 -13.73 8.04 -8.71
CA ALA A 101 -14.65 8.13 -7.57
C ALA A 101 -16.15 8.06 -7.96
N GLU A 102 -16.49 8.28 -9.23
CA GLU A 102 -17.84 8.07 -9.77
C GLU A 102 -18.20 6.59 -9.93
N SER A 103 -17.21 5.74 -10.22
CA SER A 103 -17.44 4.32 -10.53
C SER A 103 -16.22 3.48 -10.18
N MET A 104 -16.00 3.28 -8.88
CA MET A 104 -14.94 2.39 -8.42
C MET A 104 -15.34 0.91 -8.52
N THR A 105 -14.34 0.05 -8.69
CA THR A 105 -14.51 -1.41 -8.79
C THR A 105 -13.58 -2.09 -7.78
N TYR A 106 -14.07 -3.16 -7.14
CA TYR A 106 -13.24 -3.98 -6.26
C TYR A 106 -12.28 -4.82 -7.09
N GLU A 107 -10.97 -4.60 -6.89
CA GLU A 107 -9.89 -5.20 -7.67
C GLU A 107 -8.77 -5.69 -6.75
N PRO A 108 -8.98 -6.83 -6.05
CA PRO A 108 -7.96 -7.39 -5.17
C PRO A 108 -6.79 -7.96 -5.97
N SER A 109 -5.63 -8.15 -5.32
CA SER A 109 -4.52 -8.86 -5.95
C SER A 109 -4.89 -10.35 -6.15
N ILE A 110 -4.69 -10.84 -7.38
CA ILE A 110 -4.90 -12.26 -7.69
C ILE A 110 -3.80 -13.10 -7.03
N GLN A 111 -2.55 -12.64 -7.16
CA GLN A 111 -1.36 -13.24 -6.56
C GLN A 111 -0.90 -12.44 -5.35
N ASP A 112 0.08 -12.98 -4.62
CA ASP A 112 0.72 -12.23 -3.55
C ASP A 112 1.67 -11.19 -4.15
N VAL A 113 1.60 -9.97 -3.62
CA VAL A 113 2.33 -8.82 -4.14
C VAL A 113 3.20 -8.21 -3.04
N ASP A 114 4.37 -7.72 -3.43
CA ASP A 114 5.23 -6.91 -2.56
C ASP A 114 5.00 -5.43 -2.88
N ILE A 115 4.04 -4.83 -2.18
CA ILE A 115 3.70 -3.41 -2.33
C ILE A 115 4.86 -2.47 -1.97
N THR A 116 5.84 -2.92 -1.19
CA THR A 116 6.98 -2.09 -0.78
C THR A 116 7.97 -1.84 -1.91
N THR A 117 7.77 -2.46 -3.08
CA THR A 117 8.58 -2.25 -4.29
C THR A 117 7.94 -1.28 -5.29
N ALA A 118 6.64 -0.98 -5.15
CA ALA A 118 5.88 -0.13 -6.07
C ALA A 118 6.33 1.33 -6.01
N GLU A 119 6.61 1.99 -7.14
CA GLU A 119 7.18 3.35 -7.16
C GLU A 119 6.37 4.37 -6.36
N ASN A 120 5.04 4.27 -6.43
CA ASN A 120 4.08 5.12 -5.73
C ASN A 120 3.84 4.75 -4.25
N PHE A 121 4.41 3.65 -3.74
CA PHE A 121 4.25 3.30 -2.33
C PHE A 121 4.69 4.45 -1.41
N PHE A 122 3.77 4.91 -0.57
CA PHE A 122 3.98 6.05 0.32
C PHE A 122 4.23 5.58 1.75
N THR A 123 3.28 4.90 2.37
CA THR A 123 3.48 4.39 3.73
C THR A 123 2.56 3.21 4.03
N LEU A 124 2.82 2.53 5.13
CA LEU A 124 2.01 1.44 5.63
C LEU A 124 1.81 1.60 7.14
N TYR A 125 0.55 1.54 7.58
CA TYR A 125 0.18 1.56 8.98
C TYR A 125 -0.26 0.17 9.42
N GLN A 126 0.50 -0.43 10.33
CA GLN A 126 0.11 -1.70 10.93
C GLN A 126 -1.12 -1.52 11.83
N LEU A 127 -2.16 -2.29 11.55
CA LEU A 127 -3.44 -2.22 12.24
C LEU A 127 -3.54 -3.29 13.33
N ALA A 128 -3.21 -4.53 13.00
CA ALA A 128 -3.23 -5.66 13.94
C ALA A 128 -2.34 -6.81 13.45
N GLU A 129 -1.88 -7.63 14.40
CA GLU A 129 -1.46 -9.00 14.15
C GLU A 129 -2.71 -9.90 14.18
N ILE A 130 -2.85 -10.77 13.19
CA ILE A 130 -4.05 -11.60 13.01
C ILE A 130 -3.70 -13.07 12.71
N SER A 131 -4.63 -13.98 13.01
CA SER A 131 -4.53 -15.39 12.63
C SER A 131 -4.97 -15.64 11.18
N GLU A 132 -4.70 -16.84 10.66
CA GLU A 132 -5.21 -17.30 9.35
C GLU A 132 -6.75 -17.27 9.27
N GLU A 133 -7.43 -17.67 10.36
CA GLU A 133 -8.89 -17.62 10.43
C GLU A 133 -9.39 -16.18 10.32
N GLN A 134 -8.74 -15.24 11.03
CA GLN A 134 -9.06 -13.83 10.97
C GLN A 134 -8.74 -13.23 9.59
N ALA A 135 -7.68 -13.68 8.91
CA ALA A 135 -7.38 -13.28 7.53
C ALA A 135 -8.50 -13.70 6.57
N GLY A 136 -9.07 -14.89 6.73
CA GLY A 136 -10.26 -15.33 6.01
C GLY A 136 -11.47 -14.41 6.24
N ILE A 137 -11.72 -14.00 7.48
CA ILE A 137 -12.81 -13.07 7.81
C ILE A 137 -12.57 -11.69 7.19
N VAL A 138 -11.34 -11.18 7.22
CA VAL A 138 -10.99 -9.89 6.58
C VAL A 138 -11.26 -9.94 5.09
N ARG A 139 -10.88 -11.04 4.42
CA ARG A 139 -11.16 -11.26 3.00
C ARG A 139 -12.66 -11.23 2.72
N GLU A 140 -13.46 -11.98 3.47
CA GLU A 140 -14.92 -12.01 3.29
C GLU A 140 -15.56 -10.63 3.45
N ILE A 141 -15.10 -9.85 4.43
CA ILE A 141 -15.59 -8.49 4.66
C ILE A 141 -15.22 -7.58 3.47
N ALA A 142 -13.97 -7.64 3.01
CA ALA A 142 -13.52 -6.82 1.88
C ALA A 142 -14.29 -7.15 0.59
N GLU A 143 -14.44 -8.44 0.28
CA GLU A 143 -15.20 -8.92 -0.89
C GLU A 143 -16.70 -8.54 -0.82
N GLY A 144 -17.26 -8.45 0.38
CA GLY A 144 -18.66 -8.10 0.61
C GLY A 144 -18.97 -6.60 0.68
N GLU A 145 -17.96 -5.73 0.76
CA GLU A 145 -18.17 -4.29 0.87
C GLU A 145 -18.29 -3.63 -0.50
N MET A 146 -19.44 -2.97 -0.75
CA MET A 146 -19.70 -2.32 -2.03
C MET A 146 -18.69 -1.19 -2.33
N PRO A 147 -18.03 -1.21 -3.51
CA PRO A 147 -17.22 -0.11 -3.99
C PRO A 147 -18.02 1.21 -4.07
N PRO A 148 -17.39 2.36 -3.81
CA PRO A 148 -18.00 3.67 -3.99
C PRO A 148 -18.50 3.87 -5.43
N LYS A 149 -19.71 4.44 -5.55
CA LYS A 149 -20.33 4.81 -6.82
C LYS A 149 -21.11 6.10 -6.65
N ALA A 150 -21.10 6.94 -7.67
CA ALA A 150 -21.89 8.16 -7.75
C ALA A 150 -22.53 8.27 -9.14
N GLU A 151 -23.69 8.92 -9.23
CA GLU A 151 -24.39 9.10 -10.50
C GLU A 151 -23.66 10.10 -11.44
N ASN A 152 -22.86 10.99 -10.86
CA ASN A 152 -22.05 12.00 -11.55
C ASN A 152 -21.02 12.60 -10.59
N ARG A 153 -20.07 13.39 -11.13
CA ARG A 153 -19.01 14.05 -10.36
C ARG A 153 -19.50 14.86 -9.15
N ALA A 154 -20.62 15.57 -9.28
CA ALA A 154 -21.13 16.43 -8.22
C ALA A 154 -21.74 15.64 -7.04
N ALA A 155 -22.09 14.38 -7.28
CA ALA A 155 -22.64 13.47 -6.28
C ALA A 155 -21.56 12.61 -5.59
N VAL A 156 -20.28 12.76 -5.95
CA VAL A 156 -19.18 12.04 -5.32
C VAL A 156 -19.04 12.49 -3.86
N GLY A 157 -19.26 11.56 -2.93
CA GLY A 157 -19.08 11.78 -1.48
C GLY A 157 -18.10 10.79 -0.84
N GLU A 158 -17.55 9.87 -1.60
CA GLU A 158 -16.66 8.80 -1.12
C GLU A 158 -15.71 8.34 -2.22
N ASN A 159 -14.54 7.83 -1.84
CA ASN A 159 -13.54 7.20 -2.70
C ASN A 159 -12.94 5.96 -1.99
N CYS A 160 -11.78 5.46 -2.48
CA CYS A 160 -11.10 4.28 -1.94
C CYS A 160 -10.76 4.38 -0.45
N GLN A 161 -10.53 5.60 0.07
CA GLN A 161 -10.25 5.84 1.48
C GLN A 161 -11.48 5.55 2.34
N GLY A 162 -12.65 6.04 1.91
CA GLY A 162 -13.92 5.78 2.58
C GLY A 162 -14.28 4.30 2.59
N TRP A 163 -14.07 3.60 1.47
CA TRP A 163 -14.24 2.15 1.39
C TRP A 163 -13.37 1.42 2.41
N CYS A 164 -12.07 1.75 2.50
CA CYS A 164 -11.17 1.16 3.50
C CYS A 164 -11.69 1.40 4.93
N VAL A 165 -12.17 2.60 5.23
CA VAL A 165 -12.73 2.93 6.57
C VAL A 165 -13.99 2.13 6.87
N ARG A 166 -14.88 1.91 5.89
CA ARG A 166 -16.07 1.05 6.05
C ARG A 166 -15.68 -0.40 6.32
N VAL A 167 -14.75 -0.95 5.54
CA VAL A 167 -14.20 -2.30 5.76
C VAL A 167 -13.58 -2.42 7.15
N LEU A 168 -12.74 -1.47 7.57
CA LEU A 168 -12.15 -1.45 8.91
C LEU A 168 -13.22 -1.38 10.01
N GLY A 169 -14.28 -0.60 9.83
CA GLY A 169 -15.41 -0.55 10.76
C GLY A 169 -16.06 -1.93 10.97
N ARG A 170 -16.22 -2.72 9.90
CA ARG A 170 -16.74 -4.10 10.00
C ARG A 170 -15.75 -5.06 10.65
N ILE A 171 -14.46 -4.92 10.36
CA ILE A 171 -13.39 -5.72 10.98
C ILE A 171 -13.33 -5.46 12.50
N VAL A 172 -13.49 -4.20 12.93
CA VAL A 172 -13.65 -3.84 14.35
C VAL A 172 -14.89 -4.50 14.96
N GLY A 173 -16.01 -4.53 14.23
CA GLY A 173 -17.23 -5.23 14.65
C GLY A 173 -17.03 -6.73 14.89
N ARG A 174 -15.99 -7.34 14.30
CA ARG A 174 -15.59 -8.74 14.52
C ARG A 174 -14.51 -8.91 15.60
N GLY A 175 -14.06 -7.82 16.23
CA GLY A 175 -13.04 -7.86 17.29
C GLY A 175 -11.61 -8.16 16.80
N ILE A 176 -11.35 -8.03 15.50
CA ILE A 176 -10.02 -8.32 14.91
C ILE A 176 -9.09 -7.09 15.05
N VAL A 177 -9.66 -5.90 14.98
CA VAL A 177 -8.93 -4.62 15.10
C VAL A 177 -9.61 -3.78 16.19
N GLY A 178 -8.81 -2.98 16.90
CA GLY A 178 -9.34 -2.04 17.90
C GLY A 178 -10.00 -0.81 17.26
N ARG A 179 -11.01 -0.24 17.92
CA ARG A 179 -11.77 0.92 17.41
C ARG A 179 -10.88 2.13 17.16
N GLU A 180 -9.84 2.31 17.95
CA GLU A 180 -8.85 3.38 17.82
C GLU A 180 -8.17 3.41 16.45
N LYS A 181 -8.05 2.26 15.77
CA LYS A 181 -7.47 2.19 14.43
C LYS A 181 -8.41 2.72 13.35
N VAL A 182 -9.73 2.58 13.52
CA VAL A 182 -10.71 3.20 12.62
C VAL A 182 -10.71 4.71 12.79
N GLU A 183 -10.64 5.21 14.03
CA GLU A 183 -10.57 6.64 14.30
C GLU A 183 -9.25 7.25 13.78
N MET A 184 -8.14 6.53 13.92
CA MET A 184 -6.87 6.89 13.29
C MET A 184 -7.01 6.99 11.77
N ALA A 185 -7.59 5.97 11.12
CA ALA A 185 -7.81 6.00 9.67
C ALA A 185 -8.73 7.17 9.27
N ARG A 186 -9.83 7.44 9.99
CA ARG A 186 -10.69 8.60 9.72
C ARG A 186 -9.94 9.93 9.81
N GLY A 187 -9.05 10.08 10.78
CA GLY A 187 -8.23 11.28 10.95
C GLY A 187 -7.18 11.48 9.85
N LEU A 188 -6.83 10.43 9.11
CA LEU A 188 -5.90 10.49 7.97
C LEU A 188 -6.59 10.74 6.63
N MET A 189 -7.93 10.66 6.57
CA MET A 189 -8.66 10.80 5.31
C MET A 189 -8.44 12.17 4.69
N GLU A 190 -8.15 12.16 3.40
CA GLU A 190 -8.04 13.34 2.57
C GLU A 190 -9.42 13.68 1.98
N PRO A 191 -9.71 14.96 1.72
CA PRO A 191 -10.98 15.37 1.11
C PRO A 191 -11.13 14.77 -0.30
N VAL A 192 -12.38 14.50 -0.66
CA VAL A 192 -12.80 14.00 -1.99
C VAL A 192 -13.21 15.16 -2.89
#